data_AF-A0A969MMT0-F1
#
_entry.id   AF-A0A969MMT0-F1
#
_cell.length_a   1.000
_cell.length_b   1.000
_cell.length_c   1.000
_cell.angle_alpha   90.00
_cell.angle_beta   90.00
_cell.angle_gamma   90.00
#
_symmetry.space_group_name_H-M   'P 1'
#
loop_
_entity.id
_entity.type
_entity.pdbx_description
1 polymer ?
#
loop_
_entity_poly.entity_id
_entity_poly.type
_entity_poly.pdbx_seq_one_letter_code
_entity_poly.pdbx_strand_id
1 'polypeptide(L)'
;MNQEVKKRWVEALRSGKYKQGEQCLTQIDDDGQRLYCCLGVLCDLAAKELPDLEKGEKEVHLEMRGKPVKAVMYGTENEVSILPRKVIEWAGLSDPNPRVKTNNENKFMLSELNDSMKYKFNQIADLIEKQL
;
A
#
# COMPACT_ATOMS: atom_id res chain seq x y z
N MET A 1 4.11 -14.65 4.10
CA MET A 1 4.26 -14.10 2.74
C MET A 1 5.59 -14.52 2.12
N ASN A 2 5.83 -14.20 0.84
CA ASN A 2 7.15 -14.37 0.21
C ASN A 2 8.20 -13.51 0.95
N GLN A 3 9.25 -14.15 1.48
CA GLN A 3 10.23 -13.48 2.34
C GLN A 3 11.08 -12.42 1.62
N GLU A 4 11.38 -12.63 0.34
CA GLU A 4 12.14 -11.65 -0.44
C GLU A 4 11.30 -10.41 -0.74
N VAL A 5 10.03 -10.60 -1.11
CA VAL A 5 9.08 -9.49 -1.29
C VAL A 5 8.89 -8.72 0.02
N LYS A 6 8.77 -9.43 1.15
CA LYS A 6 8.66 -8.80 2.47
C LYS A 6 9.87 -7.90 2.76
N LYS A 7 11.07 -8.43 2.57
CA LYS A 7 12.32 -7.69 2.81
C LYS A 7 12.36 -6.42 1.99
N ARG A 8 12.07 -6.50 0.69
CA ARG A 8 12.06 -5.34 -0.21
C ARG A 8 10.97 -4.34 0.15
N TRP A 9 9.80 -4.79 0.59
CA TRP A 9 8.74 -3.91 1.04
C TRP A 9 9.14 -3.14 2.31
N VAL A 10 9.71 -3.82 3.30
CA VAL A 10 10.25 -3.22 4.53
C VAL A 10 11.35 -2.21 4.20
N GLU A 11 12.30 -2.58 3.33
CA GLU A 11 13.37 -1.67 2.87
C GLU A 11 12.81 -0.45 2.14
N ALA A 12 11.82 -0.62 1.27
CA ALA A 12 11.17 0.48 0.55
C ALA A 12 10.48 1.45 1.51
N LEU A 13 9.74 0.95 2.50
CA LEU A 13 9.09 1.76 3.54
C LEU A 13 10.11 2.55 4.36
N ARG A 14 11.26 1.94 4.68
CA ARG A 14 12.34 2.57 5.44
C ARG A 14 13.24 3.50 4.62
N SER A 15 13.18 3.44 3.29
CA SER A 15 14.13 4.11 2.39
C SER A 15 14.05 5.63 2.37
N GLY A 16 12.93 6.22 2.82
CA GLY A 16 12.65 7.65 2.67
C GLY A 16 12.34 8.10 1.23
N LYS A 17 12.32 7.17 0.25
CA LYS A 17 12.02 7.48 -1.16
C LYS A 17 10.54 7.65 -1.45
N TYR A 18 9.67 7.07 -0.62
CA TYR A 18 8.23 7.13 -0.75
C TYR A 18 7.64 8.18 0.18
N LYS A 19 6.81 9.08 -0.36
CA LYS A 19 6.04 10.05 0.44
C LYS A 19 4.77 9.37 0.95
N GLN A 20 4.58 9.33 2.26
CA GLN A 20 3.42 8.67 2.87
C GLN A 20 2.14 9.47 2.61
N GLY A 21 1.12 8.78 2.12
CA GLY A 21 -0.26 9.21 1.92
C GLY A 21 -1.24 8.35 2.69
N GLU A 22 -2.54 8.60 2.52
CA GLU A 22 -3.60 7.95 3.28
C GLU A 22 -4.80 7.61 2.37
N GLN A 23 -5.68 6.73 2.84
CA GLN A 23 -7.00 6.40 2.26
C GLN A 23 -7.00 5.67 0.90
N CYS A 24 -6.03 5.94 0.03
CA CYS A 24 -5.83 5.21 -1.21
C CYS A 24 -4.45 4.52 -1.19
N LEU A 25 -4.31 3.46 -1.98
CA LEU A 25 -3.03 2.84 -2.32
C LEU A 25 -2.04 3.92 -2.72
N THR A 26 -2.41 4.72 -3.71
CA THR A 26 -1.63 5.88 -4.15
C THR A 26 -2.56 7.03 -4.49
N GLN A 27 -2.32 8.19 -3.89
CA GLN A 27 -2.92 9.48 -4.26
C GLN A 27 -1.94 10.29 -5.11
N ILE A 28 -2.46 11.26 -5.85
CA ILE A 28 -1.68 12.26 -6.57
C ILE A 28 -2.04 13.63 -6.00
N ASP A 29 -1.04 14.37 -5.50
CA ASP A 29 -1.24 15.73 -5.01
C ASP A 29 -1.37 16.75 -6.16
N ASP A 30 -1.66 18.01 -5.83
CA ASP A 30 -1.92 19.06 -6.83
C ASP A 30 -0.71 19.35 -7.73
N ASP A 31 0.51 19.05 -7.24
CA ASP A 31 1.76 19.17 -7.99
C ASP A 31 2.07 17.93 -8.85
N GLY A 32 1.19 16.92 -8.83
CA GLY A 32 1.35 15.67 -9.56
C GLY A 32 2.25 14.65 -8.85
N GLN A 33 2.62 14.86 -7.58
CA GLN A 33 3.46 13.90 -6.85
C GLN A 33 2.61 12.77 -6.28
N ARG A 34 3.15 11.55 -6.36
CA ARG A 34 2.52 10.36 -5.78
C ARG A 34 2.71 10.31 -4.25
N LEU A 35 1.63 10.06 -3.54
CA LEU A 35 1.55 9.81 -2.10
C LEU A 35 1.07 8.38 -1.89
N TYR A 36 1.79 7.58 -1.12
CA TYR A 36 1.52 6.15 -1.02
C TYR A 36 1.05 5.78 0.38
N CYS A 37 0.02 4.96 0.52
CA CYS A 37 -0.15 4.21 1.76
C CYS A 37 0.85 3.04 1.79
N CYS A 38 0.97 2.37 2.94
CA CYS A 38 1.90 1.24 3.05
C CYS A 38 1.63 0.11 2.03
N LEU A 39 0.36 -0.15 1.70
CA LEU A 39 -0.03 -1.13 0.68
C LEU A 39 0.29 -0.64 -0.75
N GLY A 40 0.16 0.65 -1.02
CA GLY A 40 0.53 1.22 -2.32
C GLY A 40 2.02 1.13 -2.63
N VAL A 41 2.88 1.20 -1.61
CA VAL A 41 4.32 0.91 -1.77
C VAL A 41 4.54 -0.52 -2.27
N LEU A 42 3.76 -1.50 -1.78
CA LEU A 42 3.83 -2.88 -2.27
C LEU A 42 3.34 -2.98 -3.72
N CYS A 43 2.27 -2.28 -4.08
CA CYS A 43 1.78 -2.21 -5.46
C CYS A 43 2.83 -1.62 -6.41
N ASP A 44 3.49 -0.53 -6.02
CA ASP A 44 4.54 0.13 -6.83
C ASP A 44 5.76 -0.79 -7.04
N LEU A 45 6.15 -1.55 -6.02
CA LEU A 45 7.19 -2.58 -6.16
C LEU A 45 6.77 -3.70 -7.11
N ALA A 46 5.53 -4.17 -7.00
CA ALA A 46 5.01 -5.22 -7.87
C ALA A 46 4.88 -4.76 -9.33
N ALA A 47 4.44 -3.52 -9.57
CA ALA A 47 4.29 -2.95 -10.91
C ALA A 47 5.62 -2.97 -11.67
N LYS A 48 6.75 -2.71 -10.99
CA LYS A 48 8.10 -2.78 -11.58
C LYS A 48 8.54 -4.17 -12.03
N GLU A 49 7.85 -5.24 -11.61
CA GLU A 49 8.20 -6.63 -11.94
C GLU A 49 7.12 -7.36 -12.73
N LEU A 50 5.90 -6.82 -12.74
CA LEU A 50 4.75 -7.40 -13.39
C LEU A 50 4.30 -6.46 -14.52
N PRO A 51 4.76 -6.66 -15.76
CA PRO A 51 4.44 -5.78 -16.89
C PRO A 51 2.94 -5.56 -17.11
N ASP A 52 2.12 -6.56 -16.80
CA ASP A 52 0.67 -6.44 -16.90
C ASP A 52 0.07 -5.53 -15.84
N LEU A 53 0.68 -5.47 -14.64
CA LEU A 53 0.23 -4.60 -13.57
C LEU A 53 0.63 -3.15 -13.85
N GLU A 54 1.85 -2.94 -14.35
CA GLU A 54 2.33 -1.62 -14.80
C GLU A 54 1.43 -1.03 -15.89
N LYS A 55 1.13 -1.82 -16.93
CA LYS A 55 0.22 -1.40 -18.02
C LYS A 55 -1.22 -1.18 -17.54
N GLY A 56 -1.59 -1.77 -16.40
CA GLY A 56 -2.90 -1.65 -15.78
C GLY A 56 -3.02 -0.45 -14.84
N GLU A 57 -1.94 0.30 -14.57
CA GLU A 57 -2.04 1.51 -13.76
C GLU A 57 -2.97 2.53 -14.42
N LYS A 58 -3.96 3.01 -13.65
CA LYS A 58 -4.91 4.00 -14.13
C LYS A 58 -5.11 5.10 -13.11
N GLU A 59 -4.89 6.34 -13.55
CA GLU A 59 -5.31 7.51 -12.79
C GLU A 59 -6.83 7.64 -12.82
N VAL A 60 -7.40 7.84 -11.64
CA VAL A 60 -8.84 7.96 -11.43
C VAL A 60 -9.13 9.19 -10.57
N HIS A 61 -10.27 9.80 -10.84
CA HIS A 61 -10.81 10.91 -10.05
C HIS A 61 -12.01 10.39 -9.26
N LEU A 62 -11.96 10.54 -7.94
CA LEU A 62 -12.99 10.06 -7.02
C LEU A 62 -13.40 11.21 -6.09
N GLU A 63 -14.54 11.06 -5.43
CA GLU A 63 -14.91 11.87 -4.29
C GLU A 63 -14.72 11.07 -3.00
N MET A 64 -13.92 11.60 -2.07
CA MET A 64 -13.72 11.01 -0.75
C MET A 64 -13.99 12.05 0.33
N ARG A 65 -14.93 11.75 1.25
CA ARG A 65 -15.33 12.65 2.33
C ARG A 65 -15.72 14.06 1.84
N GLY A 66 -16.42 14.13 0.72
CA GLY A 66 -16.87 15.39 0.10
C GLY A 66 -15.78 16.20 -0.58
N LYS A 67 -14.62 15.61 -0.88
CA LYS A 67 -13.51 16.26 -1.58
C LYS A 67 -13.07 15.45 -2.79
N PRO A 68 -12.72 16.10 -3.91
CA PRO A 68 -12.12 15.41 -5.05
C PRO A 68 -10.74 14.88 -4.66
N VAL A 69 -10.44 13.65 -5.09
CA VAL A 69 -9.16 12.96 -4.90
C VAL A 69 -8.72 12.39 -6.24
N LYS A 70 -7.46 12.61 -6.61
CA LYS A 70 -6.80 11.89 -7.69
C LYS A 70 -6.07 10.70 -7.09
N ALA A 71 -6.31 9.50 -7.62
CA ALA A 71 -5.69 8.27 -7.14
C ALA A 71 -5.19 7.41 -8.30
N VAL A 72 -4.27 6.48 -8.00
CA VAL A 72 -3.84 5.44 -8.93
C VAL A 72 -4.48 4.11 -8.52
N MET A 73 -5.18 3.51 -9.46
CA MET A 73 -5.67 2.15 -9.38
C MET A 73 -4.62 1.19 -9.94
N TYR A 74 -4.44 0.05 -9.28
CA TYR A 74 -3.55 -1.01 -9.72
C TYR A 74 -4.40 -2.22 -10.11
N GLY A 75 -4.16 -2.78 -11.29
CA GLY A 75 -4.92 -3.93 -11.78
C GLY A 75 -6.27 -3.56 -12.42
N THR A 76 -7.20 -4.51 -12.45
CA THR A 76 -8.49 -4.40 -13.16
C THR A 76 -9.71 -4.39 -12.24
N GLU A 77 -9.48 -4.49 -10.93
CA GLU A 77 -10.51 -4.74 -9.91
C GLU A 77 -11.30 -3.48 -9.50
N ASN A 78 -11.06 -2.31 -10.12
CA ASN A 78 -11.75 -1.04 -9.80
C ASN A 78 -11.69 -0.66 -8.32
N GLU A 79 -10.57 -0.95 -7.67
CA GLU A 79 -10.36 -0.74 -6.23
C GLU A 79 -9.09 0.09 -5.98
N VAL A 80 -9.15 0.99 -5.01
CA VAL A 80 -8.09 1.96 -4.71
C VAL A 80 -7.62 1.91 -3.27
N SER A 81 -8.21 1.08 -2.41
CA SER A 81 -7.93 1.05 -0.97
C SER A 81 -7.29 -0.25 -0.46
N ILE A 82 -7.32 -1.33 -1.25
CA ILE A 82 -6.78 -2.65 -0.89
C ILE A 82 -5.97 -3.26 -2.04
N LEU A 83 -5.10 -4.23 -1.77
CA LEU A 83 -4.22 -4.83 -2.78
C LEU A 83 -5.02 -5.55 -3.89
N PRO A 84 -4.68 -5.36 -5.17
CA PRO A 84 -5.25 -6.15 -6.25
C PRO A 84 -4.74 -7.58 -6.22
N ARG A 85 -5.47 -8.51 -6.84
CA ARG A 85 -5.21 -9.95 -6.74
C ARG A 85 -3.79 -10.32 -7.20
N LYS A 86 -3.31 -9.72 -8.29
CA LYS A 86 -1.96 -9.97 -8.81
C LYS A 86 -0.87 -9.63 -7.79
N VAL A 87 -1.05 -8.59 -6.98
CA VAL A 87 -0.08 -8.18 -5.96
C VAL A 87 -0.12 -9.15 -4.78
N ILE A 88 -1.31 -9.61 -4.37
CA ILE A 88 -1.48 -10.62 -3.31
C ILE A 88 -0.76 -11.92 -3.71
N GLU A 89 -1.00 -12.41 -4.92
CA GLU A 89 -0.40 -13.64 -5.46
C GLU A 89 1.13 -13.51 -5.56
N TRP A 90 1.63 -12.41 -6.14
CA TRP A 90 3.07 -12.14 -6.25
C TRP A 90 3.77 -12.02 -4.90
N ALA A 91 3.14 -11.36 -3.92
CA ALA A 91 3.67 -11.21 -2.57
C ALA A 91 3.49 -12.47 -1.70
N GLY A 92 2.70 -13.46 -2.14
CA GLY A 92 2.35 -14.63 -1.34
C GLY A 92 1.54 -14.28 -0.09
N LEU A 93 0.67 -13.26 -0.18
CA LEU A 93 -0.26 -12.88 0.88
C LEU A 93 -1.57 -13.68 0.74
N SER A 94 -2.35 -13.75 1.81
CA SER A 94 -3.67 -14.40 1.82
C SER A 94 -4.83 -13.42 2.00
N ASP A 95 -4.53 -12.14 2.21
CA ASP A 95 -5.51 -11.08 2.51
C ASP A 95 -5.08 -9.83 1.72
N PRO A 96 -6.01 -9.15 1.00
CA PRO A 96 -5.73 -7.91 0.29
C PRO A 96 -5.42 -6.72 1.22
N ASN A 97 -5.73 -6.84 2.51
CA ASN A 97 -5.40 -5.87 3.55
C ASN A 97 -4.89 -6.60 4.81
N PRO A 98 -3.62 -7.05 4.80
CA PRO A 98 -3.06 -7.87 5.85
C PRO A 98 -3.19 -7.23 7.23
N ARG A 99 -3.35 -8.08 8.25
CA ARG A 99 -3.52 -7.65 9.63
C ARG A 99 -2.32 -8.03 10.48
N VAL A 100 -1.88 -7.10 11.32
CA VAL A 100 -0.78 -7.27 12.26
C VAL A 100 -1.22 -6.90 13.67
N LYS A 101 -0.54 -7.45 14.68
CA LYS A 101 -0.74 -7.11 16.09
C LYS A 101 0.12 -5.91 16.48
N THR A 102 -0.46 -4.96 17.22
CA THR A 102 0.27 -3.89 17.90
C THR A 102 0.77 -4.34 19.27
N ASN A 103 1.57 -3.51 19.95
CA ASN A 103 2.16 -3.86 21.27
C ASN A 103 1.14 -4.14 22.38
N ASN A 104 -0.10 -3.66 22.25
CA ASN A 104 -1.21 -3.97 23.14
C ASN A 104 -2.00 -5.22 22.70
N GLU A 105 -1.43 -6.07 21.84
CA GLU A 105 -2.02 -7.31 21.29
C GLU A 105 -3.28 -7.14 20.44
N ASN A 106 -3.75 -5.91 20.21
CA ASN A 106 -4.85 -5.64 19.29
C ASN A 106 -4.40 -5.86 17.84
N LYS A 107 -5.31 -6.42 17.03
CA LYS A 107 -5.05 -6.75 15.63
C LYS A 107 -5.70 -5.70 14.72
N PHE A 108 -4.90 -5.06 13.88
CA PHE A 108 -5.34 -4.01 12.96
C PHE A 108 -4.93 -4.36 11.53
N MET A 109 -5.71 -3.89 10.56
CA MET A 109 -5.29 -3.87 9.16
C MET A 109 -4.13 -2.89 8.99
N LEU A 110 -3.20 -3.20 8.10
CA LEU A 110 -2.07 -2.31 7.81
C LEU A 110 -2.54 -0.94 7.32
N SER A 111 -3.63 -0.88 6.54
CA SER A 111 -4.23 0.40 6.13
C SER A 111 -4.78 1.20 7.31
N GLU A 112 -5.39 0.57 8.31
CA GLU A 112 -5.88 1.26 9.52
C GLU A 112 -4.73 1.86 10.33
N LEU A 113 -3.60 1.14 10.41
CA LEU A 113 -2.40 1.64 11.06
C LEU A 113 -1.87 2.89 10.35
N ASN A 114 -1.85 2.86 9.02
CA ASN A 114 -1.47 4.00 8.19
C ASN A 114 -2.43 5.19 8.35
N ASP A 115 -3.72 4.93 8.26
CA ASP A 115 -4.74 5.97 8.06
C ASP A 115 -5.29 6.51 9.38
N SER A 116 -5.83 5.64 10.24
CA SER A 116 -6.55 6.05 11.45
C SER A 116 -5.62 6.15 12.65
N MET A 117 -4.65 5.24 12.76
CA MET A 117 -3.71 5.20 13.88
C MET A 117 -2.45 6.07 13.65
N LYS A 118 -2.29 6.62 12.44
CA LYS A 118 -1.23 7.57 12.06
C LYS A 118 0.20 7.05 12.24
N TYR A 119 0.40 5.73 12.11
CA TYR A 119 1.73 5.14 12.15
C TYR A 119 2.55 5.63 10.95
N LYS A 120 3.83 5.92 11.18
CA LYS A 120 4.78 6.22 10.10
C LYS A 120 5.26 4.93 9.46
N PHE A 121 5.72 5.01 8.21
CA PHE A 121 6.27 3.88 7.47
C PHE A 121 7.29 3.05 8.26
N ASN A 122 8.21 3.67 9.00
CA ASN A 122 9.17 2.91 9.83
C ASN A 122 8.47 2.03 10.87
N GLN A 123 7.44 2.55 11.55
CA GLN A 123 6.68 1.79 12.56
C GLN A 123 5.86 0.67 11.92
N ILE A 124 5.28 0.91 10.74
CA ILE A 124 4.55 -0.12 9.98
C ILE A 124 5.52 -1.20 9.50
N ALA A 125 6.70 -0.81 9.02
CA ALA A 125 7.74 -1.72 8.56
C ALA A 125 8.22 -2.65 9.69
N ASP A 126 8.37 -2.15 10.91
CA ASP A 126 8.74 -2.97 12.07
C ASP A 126 7.70 -4.08 12.34
N LEU A 127 6.41 -3.75 12.20
CA LEU A 127 5.32 -4.72 12.40
C LEU A 127 5.26 -5.75 11.27
N ILE A 128 5.45 -5.33 10.02
CA ILE A 128 5.51 -6.22 8.85
C ILE A 128 6.69 -7.19 8.98
N GLU A 129 7.88 -6.67 9.25
CA GLU A 129 9.12 -7.46 9.38
C GLU A 129 8.97 -8.58 10.42
N LYS A 130 8.36 -8.24 11.57
CA LYS A 130 8.16 -9.15 12.70
C LYS A 130 7.10 -10.22 12.45
N GLN A 131 6.08 -9.97 11.62
CA GLN A 131 4.84 -10.77 11.65
C GLN A 131 4.41 -11.41 10.32
N LEU A 132 4.85 -10.89 9.16
CA LEU A 132 4.37 -11.38 7.86
C LEU A 132 5.31 -12.36 7.15
#